data_AF-A0AAU9MR14-F1
#
_entry.id   AF-A0AAU9MR14-F1
#
_cell.length_a   1.000
_cell.length_b   1.000
_cell.length_c   1.000
_cell.angle_alpha   90.00
_cell.angle_beta   90.00
_cell.angle_gamma   90.00
#
_symmetry.space_group_name_H-M   'P 1'
#
loop_
_entity.id
_entity.type
_entity.pdbx_description
1 polymer ?
#
loop_
_entity_poly.entity_id
_entity_poly.type
_entity_poly.pdbx_seq_one_letter_code
_entity_poly.pdbx_strand_id
1 'polypeptide(L)' 'MFHKLADIDPTQLTDFGAVVHHSWSLVGGNVHVGSGAVIGPNVTIGQSTNIGYNVALANYTIGESCAIHHGVCIVEDAN' A
#
# COMPACT_ATOMS: atom_id res chain seq x y z
N MET A 1 11.58 9.22 4.50
CA MET A 1 12.64 8.64 5.36
C MET A 1 12.37 7.15 5.41
N PHE A 2 13.04 6.35 4.58
CA PHE A 2 12.74 4.93 4.41
C PHE A 2 13.33 4.13 5.58
N HIS A 3 12.47 3.53 6.40
CA HIS A 3 12.89 2.64 7.48
C HIS A 3 13.18 1.23 6.92
N LYS A 4 14.26 0.61 7.42
CA LYS A 4 14.89 -0.68 7.05
C LYS A 4 13.99 -1.93 7.06
N LEU A 5 12.70 -1.81 7.32
CA LEU A 5 11.74 -2.92 7.42
C LEU A 5 10.61 -2.87 6.38
N ALA A 6 10.46 -1.76 5.66
CA ALA A 6 9.56 -1.69 4.52
C ALA A 6 10.38 -2.02 3.27
N ASP A 7 10.14 -3.18 2.66
CA ASP A 7 10.69 -3.49 1.35
C ASP A 7 9.79 -2.85 0.31
N ILE A 8 10.30 -1.74 -0.21
CA ILE A 8 9.61 -0.88 -1.14
C ILE A 8 10.42 -0.92 -2.42
N ASP A 9 9.84 -1.45 -3.47
CA ASP A 9 10.49 -1.45 -4.77
C ASP A 9 10.65 -0.01 -5.28
N PRO A 10 11.85 0.38 -5.76
CA PRO A 10 12.12 1.75 -6.21
C PRO A 10 11.31 2.18 -7.43
N THR A 11 10.68 1.24 -8.15
CA THR A 11 9.78 1.52 -9.28
C THR A 11 8.36 1.85 -8.85
N GLN A 12 8.03 1.74 -7.56
CA GLN A 12 6.71 2.14 -7.09
C GLN A 12 6.47 3.63 -7.35
N LEU A 13 5.23 3.97 -7.70
CA LEU A 13 4.75 5.34 -7.85
C LEU A 13 3.88 5.66 -6.65
N THR A 14 4.34 6.57 -5.79
CA THR A 14 3.56 7.07 -4.64
C THR A 14 3.23 8.52 -4.88
N ASP A 15 1.93 8.82 -5.00
CA ASP A 15 1.43 10.18 -5.16
C ASP A 15 1.58 10.98 -3.85
N PHE A 16 1.53 12.30 -4.00
CA PHE A 16 1.64 13.22 -2.86
C PHE A 16 0.60 12.94 -1.78
N GLY A 17 1.06 12.90 -0.52
CA GLY A 17 0.20 12.67 0.65
C GLY A 17 -0.15 11.20 0.91
N ALA A 18 0.36 10.26 0.11
CA ALA A 18 0.30 8.85 0.47
C ALA A 18 1.14 8.58 1.74
N VAL A 19 0.58 7.84 2.68
CA VAL A 19 1.23 7.46 3.94
C VAL A 19 1.47 5.96 3.93
N VAL A 20 2.73 5.55 4.01
CA VAL A 20 3.09 4.14 4.14
C VAL A 20 3.69 3.89 5.52
N HIS A 21 3.07 2.99 6.27
CA HIS A 21 3.46 2.65 7.62
C HIS A 21 4.51 1.54 7.58
N HIS A 22 5.71 1.85 8.09
CA HIS A 22 6.92 1.04 7.85
C HIS A 22 7.02 -0.23 8.72
N SER A 23 6.00 -0.55 9.51
CA SER A 23 5.96 -1.76 10.33
C SER A 23 5.44 -2.91 9.48
N TRP A 24 6.35 -3.67 8.86
CA TRP A 24 6.04 -4.91 8.14
C TRP A 24 5.17 -4.72 6.88
N SER A 25 5.27 -3.57 6.22
CA SER A 25 4.63 -3.35 4.92
C SER A 25 5.55 -3.78 3.78
N LEU A 26 5.05 -4.57 2.83
CA LEU A 26 5.74 -4.91 1.60
C LEU A 26 5.03 -4.26 0.41
N VAL A 27 5.76 -3.55 -0.45
CA VAL A 27 5.20 -2.98 -1.68
C VAL A 27 6.01 -3.44 -2.87
N GLY A 28 5.37 -4.23 -3.74
CA GLY A 28 5.97 -4.75 -4.96
C GLY A 28 6.29 -3.66 -5.99
N GLY A 29 7.07 -4.06 -7.00
CA GLY A 29 7.42 -3.18 -8.13
C GLY A 29 6.20 -2.78 -8.96
N ASN A 30 6.31 -1.60 -9.57
CA ASN A 30 5.30 -1.06 -10.48
C ASN A 30 3.90 -0.89 -9.83
N VAL A 31 3.87 -0.73 -8.51
CA VAL A 31 2.65 -0.40 -7.76
C VAL A 31 2.41 1.09 -7.84
N HIS A 32 1.15 1.47 -8.05
CA HIS A 32 0.72 2.87 -8.01
C HIS A 32 -0.10 3.12 -6.76
N VAL A 33 0.33 4.05 -5.91
CA VAL A 33 -0.36 4.49 -4.70
C VAL A 33 -0.88 5.89 -4.90
N GLY A 34 -2.20 6.05 -5.04
CA GLY A 34 -2.84 7.34 -5.22
C GLY A 34 -2.73 8.28 -4.01
N SER A 35 -2.92 9.58 -4.25
CA SER A 35 -2.87 10.61 -3.22
C SER A 35 -3.84 10.32 -2.05
N GLY A 36 -3.37 10.56 -0.83
CA GLY A 36 -4.16 10.35 0.38
C GLY A 36 -4.43 8.88 0.72
N ALA A 37 -3.84 7.93 0.00
CA ALA A 37 -3.88 6.53 0.40
C ALA A 37 -3.04 6.29 1.66
N VAL A 38 -3.55 5.45 2.56
CA VAL A 38 -2.94 5.08 3.84
C VAL A 38 -2.68 3.58 3.82
N ILE A 39 -1.41 3.20 3.80
CA ILE A 39 -0.94 1.83 3.90
C ILE A 39 -0.50 1.62 5.35
N GLY A 40 -1.27 0.87 6.11
CA GLY A 40 -1.02 0.53 7.50
C GLY A 40 0.03 -0.57 7.70
N PRO A 41 0.27 -0.98 8.96
CA PRO A 41 1.20 -2.06 9.27
C PRO A 41 0.70 -3.41 8.74
N ASN A 42 1.62 -4.36 8.53
CA ASN A 42 1.35 -5.72 8.02
C ASN A 42 0.57 -5.74 6.70
N VAL A 43 0.77 -4.74 5.84
CA VAL A 43 0.14 -4.71 4.51
C VAL A 43 1.12 -5.21 3.46
N THR A 44 0.71 -6.20 2.67
CA THR A 44 1.50 -6.68 1.54
C THR A 44 0.78 -6.31 0.25
N ILE A 45 1.45 -5.60 -0.65
CA ILE A 45 0.90 -5.19 -1.95
C ILE A 45 1.70 -5.90 -3.05
N GLY A 46 1.03 -6.76 -3.80
CA GLY A 46 1.62 -7.43 -4.95
C GLY A 46 2.01 -6.45 -6.05
N GLN A 47 3.02 -6.83 -6.83
CA GLN A 47 3.52 -6.11 -8.00
C GLN A 47 2.42 -5.80 -9.03
N SER A 48 2.60 -4.69 -9.77
CA SER A 48 1.66 -4.21 -10.79
C SER A 48 0.24 -3.90 -10.27
N THR A 49 0.11 -3.60 -8.97
CA THR A 49 -1.17 -3.23 -8.34
C THR A 49 -1.41 -1.73 -8.43
N ASN A 50 -2.65 -1.34 -8.72
CA ASN A 50 -3.08 0.06 -8.68
C ASN A 50 -3.96 0.33 -7.46
N ILE A 51 -3.59 1.33 -6.68
CA ILE A 51 -4.32 1.81 -5.50
C ILE A 51 -4.84 3.22 -5.81
N GLY A 52 -6.16 3.38 -5.73
CA GLY A 52 -6.80 4.68 -5.93
C GLY A 52 -6.57 5.69 -4.80
N TYR A 53 -7.01 6.92 -5.03
CA TYR A 53 -7.05 7.99 -4.02
C TYR A 53 -7.88 7.65 -2.78
N ASN A 54 -7.48 8.17 -1.61
CA ASN A 54 -8.20 8.01 -0.34
C ASN A 54 -8.48 6.55 0.07
N VAL A 55 -7.59 5.63 -0.32
CA VAL A 55 -7.70 4.21 0.09
C VAL A 55 -7.07 4.01 1.46
N ALA A 56 -7.64 3.16 2.30
CA ALA A 56 -7.03 2.77 3.58
C ALA A 56 -6.86 1.24 3.63
N LEU A 57 -5.63 0.79 3.89
CA LEU A 57 -5.28 -0.63 4.04
C LEU A 57 -4.64 -0.87 5.39
N ALA A 58 -5.00 -1.94 6.09
CA ALA A 58 -4.29 -2.37 7.30
C ALA A 58 -4.45 -3.88 7.54
N ASN A 59 -3.36 -4.55 7.95
CA ASN A 59 -3.31 -6.00 8.19
C ASN A 59 -3.89 -6.84 7.04
N TYR A 60 -3.63 -6.45 5.79
CA TYR A 60 -4.23 -7.11 4.64
C TYR A 60 -3.21 -7.39 3.55
N THR A 61 -3.41 -8.47 2.81
CA THR A 61 -2.56 -8.84 1.68
C THR A 61 -3.33 -8.68 0.37
N ILE A 62 -2.85 -7.77 -0.47
CA ILE A 62 -3.32 -7.58 -1.85
C ILE A 62 -2.43 -8.41 -2.77
N GLY A 63 -3.07 -9.20 -3.63
CA GLY A 63 -2.39 -9.97 -4.65
C GLY A 63 -1.72 -9.10 -5.71
N GLU A 64 -1.04 -9.75 -6.66
CA GLU A 64 -0.42 -9.07 -7.79
C GLU A 64 -1.47 -8.68 -8.84
N SER A 65 -1.21 -7.62 -9.61
CA SER A 65 -2.10 -7.13 -10.68
C SER A 65 -3.53 -6.80 -10.23
N CYS A 66 -3.68 -6.35 -8.98
CA CYS A 66 -4.96 -5.95 -8.43
C CYS A 66 -5.27 -4.46 -8.70
N ALA A 67 -6.54 -4.10 -8.69
CA ALA A 67 -6.98 -2.71 -8.82
C ALA A 67 -7.93 -2.36 -7.68
N ILE A 68 -7.50 -1.44 -6.82
CA ILE A 68 -8.29 -0.88 -5.72
C ILE A 68 -8.82 0.47 -6.15
N HIS A 69 -10.13 0.61 -6.15
CA HIS A 69 -10.80 1.85 -6.52
C HIS A 69 -10.71 2.91 -5.42
N HIS A 70 -11.01 4.16 -5.78
CA HIS A 70 -10.96 5.30 -4.88
C HIS A 70 -11.93 5.15 -3.70
N GLY A 71 -11.49 5.56 -2.50
CA GLY A 71 -12.31 5.52 -1.30
C GLY A 71 -12.57 4.12 -0.73
N VAL A 72 -11.84 3.10 -1.22
CA VAL A 72 -11.92 1.74 -0.67
C VAL A 72 -11.17 1.68 0.67
N CYS A 73 -11.79 1.07 1.67
CA CYS A 73 -11.17 0.79 2.96
C CYS A 73 -11.16 -0.72 3.17
N ILE A 74 -9.97 -1.31 3.29
CA ILE A 74 -9.77 -2.73 3.59
C ILE A 74 -8.92 -2.83 4.83
N VAL A 75 -9.55 -3.14 5.95
CA VAL A 75 -8.88 -3.29 7.23
C VAL A 75 -9.33 -4.63 7.79
N GLU A 76 -8.36 -5.48 8.09
CA GLU A 76 -8.61 -6.65 8.92
C GLU A 76 -8.50 -6.24 10.39
N ASP A 77 -9.60 -6.39 11.13
CA ASP A 77 -9.64 -6.17 12.57
C ASP A 77 -8.81 -7.28 13.23
N ALA A 78 -7.66 -6.91 13.78
CA ALA A 78 -6.78 -7.85 14.45
C ALA A 78 -7.38 -8.20 15.83
N ASN A 79 -8.12 -9.30 15.89
CA ASN A 79 -8.63 -9.90 17.14
C ASN A 79 -7.53 -10.68 17.88
#